data_AF-A0A3B9DRR4-F1
#
_entry.id   AF-A0A3B9DRR4-F1
#
_cell.length_a   1.000
_cell.length_b   1.000
_cell.length_c   1.000
_cell.angle_alpha   90.00
_cell.angle_beta   90.00
_cell.angle_gamma   90.00
#
_symmetry.space_group_name_H-M   'P 1'
#
loop_
_entity.id
_entity.type
_entity.pdbx_description
1 polymer ?
#
loop_
_entity_poly.entity_id
_entity_poly.type
_entity_poly.pdbx_seq_one_letter_code
_entity_poly.pdbx_strand_id
1 'polypeptide(L)'
;DVMRVLLGVLLVGIAGCGGGDNSPDDVAAPSSSAVTPVKAENAEAGAPKTKPVNSDDVPEAEPKDLAQAQTDEPTDVPSDRSSDEAVAALVKSENAESAGTTAEAQKVRVLETPGKIRFGVLGDAAAGPAPTLFVIGGQLEATLNRIDEKNWNQVLRVVDHGVLCVTLDAPCHGQERKPGEPQGLWGWRHRLERGDNWVPGHIANLSAVLDYLVDQKMADPGRVGACGISRGGFVVLHWAAAEPRVRCVAGIAPVTHLPALREFRGLADHPLTLSLSLNHLAKKLVDRPLWLTIGNNDHRVGTEHCVSLVRHIVEATRAARPIDAYDKKPVPAELRITPVPIHTGDVKAHVRAREWILKQLGVTNRTSSLSAARGEDAAGASRDIVLDIGSRLELFVDGFLVESMKGVTRKLHSPQPKDVALKFDSPWDGACSHYGTLFQDGDKFRMYYRGLPVDFPLEGMSYGDFWKKYKGILGKAVACYAESTDGVHWEKPNLGLFAHESTGRKDTNIILTKTKKWPNVTDNLVVFKDANPNCPPDARYKALGRHFIAPWHVGNLAFRSSDGLRWKLIQEKPIYEDRGHVFDAQNVVFWDPLRELYVEYHRKYRKEPGHPMNGLRDV
;
A
#
# COMPACT_ATOMS: atom_id res chain seq x y z
N ASP A 1 15.85 -35.43 1.77
CA ASP A 1 17.12 -34.67 1.76
C ASP A 1 17.43 -33.89 0.47
N VAL A 2 16.44 -33.21 -0.16
CA VAL A 2 16.68 -32.33 -1.34
C VAL A 2 15.92 -30.99 -1.24
N MET A 3 15.58 -30.52 -0.03
CA MET A 3 14.76 -29.30 0.17
C MET A 3 15.40 -28.34 1.18
N ARG A 4 16.56 -27.75 0.85
CA ARG A 4 17.23 -26.76 1.73
C ARG A 4 17.95 -25.56 1.08
N VAL A 5 17.82 -25.25 -0.22
CA VAL A 5 18.72 -24.27 -0.86
C VAL A 5 18.09 -23.00 -1.48
N LEU A 6 16.78 -22.73 -1.35
CA LEU A 6 16.19 -21.52 -1.97
C LEU A 6 15.54 -20.55 -0.97
N LEU A 7 16.37 -19.97 -0.08
CA LEU A 7 16.00 -18.76 0.67
C LEU A 7 17.21 -17.81 0.71
N GLY A 8 17.46 -17.12 -0.40
CA GLY A 8 18.72 -16.40 -0.60
C GLY A 8 18.63 -15.15 -1.47
N VAL A 9 17.58 -14.32 -1.34
CA VAL A 9 17.60 -12.91 -1.80
C VAL A 9 16.60 -12.09 -0.98
N LEU A 10 16.93 -11.66 0.25
CA LEU A 10 16.39 -10.42 0.86
C LEU A 10 16.98 -9.98 2.22
N LEU A 11 18.19 -10.39 2.62
CA LEU A 11 18.77 -9.88 3.88
C LEU A 11 20.31 -9.77 3.81
N VAL A 12 20.81 -8.73 3.15
CA VAL A 12 22.17 -8.21 3.39
C VAL A 12 22.10 -6.70 3.42
N GLY A 13 22.07 -6.14 4.64
CA GLY A 13 22.04 -4.69 4.82
C GLY A 13 21.91 -4.22 6.26
N ILE A 14 22.20 -5.04 7.29
CA ILE A 14 22.39 -4.57 8.66
C ILE A 14 23.42 -5.48 9.34
N ALA A 15 24.69 -5.07 9.35
CA ALA A 15 25.70 -5.55 10.28
C ALA A 15 26.78 -4.48 10.41
N GLY A 16 26.66 -3.66 11.45
CA GLY A 16 27.58 -2.57 11.74
C GLY A 16 27.02 -1.66 12.81
N CYS A 17 26.79 -2.22 14.01
CA CYS A 17 26.77 -1.57 15.33
C CYS A 17 26.13 -2.55 16.34
N GLY A 18 26.97 -3.33 17.00
CA GLY A 18 26.62 -4.15 18.16
C GLY A 18 27.87 -4.30 19.03
N GLY A 19 28.00 -3.43 20.04
CA GLY A 19 28.84 -3.65 21.22
C GLY A 19 27.94 -4.18 22.33
N GLY A 20 28.45 -5.10 23.15
CA GLY A 20 27.64 -6.03 23.95
C GLY A 20 27.35 -5.62 25.40
N ASP A 21 26.62 -6.53 26.04
CA ASP A 21 26.47 -6.83 27.48
C ASP A 21 25.81 -5.82 28.45
N ASN A 22 24.62 -6.14 28.97
CA ASN A 22 24.47 -6.93 30.22
C ASN A 22 22.99 -7.13 30.65
N SER A 23 22.75 -8.28 31.28
CA SER A 23 21.49 -8.78 31.88
C SER A 23 21.00 -7.99 33.13
N PRO A 24 19.74 -8.20 33.60
CA PRO A 24 19.14 -7.47 34.72
C PRO A 24 19.25 -8.22 36.06
N ASP A 25 19.45 -7.50 37.17
CA ASP A 25 18.72 -7.65 38.45
C ASP A 25 19.34 -6.83 39.62
N ASP A 26 18.44 -6.42 40.53
CA ASP A 26 18.60 -6.01 41.95
C ASP A 26 18.80 -4.55 42.43
N VAL A 27 17.64 -3.93 42.77
CA VAL A 27 17.16 -3.45 44.11
C VAL A 27 17.98 -2.45 44.98
N ALA A 28 17.32 -1.30 45.26
CA ALA A 28 17.15 -0.58 46.56
C ALA A 28 17.47 0.94 46.59
N ALA A 29 16.46 1.72 47.01
CA ALA A 29 16.49 3.13 47.49
C ALA A 29 17.02 3.21 48.96
N PRO A 30 17.26 4.37 49.66
CA PRO A 30 16.48 5.64 49.61
C PRO A 30 17.16 7.00 49.99
N SER A 31 16.31 8.05 49.95
CA SER A 31 16.17 9.24 50.84
C SER A 31 17.05 10.50 50.75
N SER A 32 16.44 11.55 50.18
CA SER A 32 16.17 12.93 50.68
C SER A 32 17.22 13.78 51.41
N SER A 33 17.42 15.01 50.90
CA SER A 33 17.22 16.27 51.65
C SER A 33 17.15 17.49 50.72
N ALA A 34 15.94 18.07 50.62
CA ALA A 34 15.53 19.49 50.61
C ALA A 34 16.68 20.56 50.73
N VAL A 35 16.75 21.74 50.06
CA VAL A 35 15.79 22.86 49.99
C VAL A 35 16.36 24.04 49.11
N THR A 36 15.51 24.61 48.24
CA THR A 36 15.36 25.99 47.65
C THR A 36 16.45 26.87 46.94
N PRO A 37 16.03 27.85 46.09
CA PRO A 37 16.78 28.46 44.98
C PRO A 37 17.22 29.92 45.22
N VAL A 38 18.15 30.43 44.39
CA VAL A 38 18.47 31.87 44.30
C VAL A 38 18.66 32.31 42.84
N LYS A 39 18.09 33.49 42.54
CA LYS A 39 18.07 34.24 41.27
C LYS A 39 19.44 34.72 40.81
N ALA A 40 19.49 35.00 39.50
CA ALA A 40 20.55 35.66 38.75
C ALA A 40 20.84 37.11 39.19
N GLU A 41 22.10 37.55 39.08
CA GLU A 41 22.53 38.68 38.24
C GLU A 41 24.06 38.92 38.22
N ASN A 42 24.52 39.29 37.02
CA ASN A 42 25.62 40.20 36.64
C ASN A 42 27.10 39.75 36.49
N ALA A 43 27.57 39.92 35.22
CA ALA A 43 28.83 40.49 34.71
C ALA A 43 30.19 39.82 35.11
N GLU A 44 31.23 39.70 34.28
CA GLU A 44 31.68 40.45 33.09
C GLU A 44 32.88 39.73 32.39
N ALA A 45 33.24 40.25 31.19
CA ALA A 45 34.57 40.29 30.55
C ALA A 45 35.01 39.26 29.47
N GLY A 46 35.21 39.79 28.23
CA GLY A 46 36.46 39.60 27.45
C GLY A 46 36.34 39.15 25.98
N ALA A 47 36.41 40.09 25.02
CA ALA A 47 36.64 39.84 23.58
C ALA A 47 38.14 39.96 23.19
N PRO A 48 38.57 39.47 21.99
CA PRO A 48 38.83 40.46 20.92
C PRO A 48 38.64 40.03 19.43
N LYS A 49 38.15 41.01 18.64
CA LYS A 49 38.53 41.54 17.30
C LYS A 49 38.53 40.66 16.01
N THR A 50 37.78 41.16 15.00
CA THR A 50 38.20 41.32 13.58
C THR A 50 37.56 42.58 12.93
N LYS A 51 38.24 43.18 11.93
CA LYS A 51 37.92 44.45 11.21
C LYS A 51 37.21 44.21 9.85
N PRO A 52 36.56 45.24 9.23
CA PRO A 52 35.78 45.12 7.99
C PRO A 52 36.48 45.69 6.73
N VAL A 53 35.98 45.34 5.54
CA VAL A 53 36.31 45.97 4.24
C VAL A 53 35.04 46.14 3.39
N ASN A 54 34.87 47.34 2.81
CA ASN A 54 33.81 47.81 1.91
C ASN A 54 34.02 47.36 0.44
N SER A 55 32.95 47.34 -0.35
CA SER A 55 33.01 47.24 -1.82
C SER A 55 32.09 48.27 -2.49
N ASP A 56 32.69 49.30 -3.05
CA ASP A 56 32.18 50.06 -4.21
C ASP A 56 33.11 49.76 -5.40
N ASP A 57 32.54 49.81 -6.61
CA ASP A 57 33.15 49.97 -7.96
C ASP A 57 33.04 48.82 -9.01
N VAL A 58 32.51 49.26 -10.18
CA VAL A 58 32.69 48.86 -11.62
C VAL A 58 31.80 47.74 -12.23
N PRO A 59 31.35 47.80 -13.52
CA PRO A 59 30.63 48.85 -14.29
C PRO A 59 29.43 48.32 -15.15
N GLU A 60 28.68 49.23 -15.78
CA GLU A 60 27.70 48.99 -16.86
C GLU A 60 28.34 48.84 -18.27
N ALA A 61 27.73 47.99 -19.12
CA ALA A 61 27.67 48.14 -20.58
C ALA A 61 26.47 47.36 -21.18
N GLU A 62 25.72 48.01 -22.06
CA GLU A 62 24.46 47.61 -22.73
C GLU A 62 24.55 46.38 -23.68
N PRO A 63 23.39 45.87 -24.16
CA PRO A 63 22.99 46.30 -25.51
C PRO A 63 21.49 46.63 -25.70
N LYS A 64 21.32 47.69 -26.50
CA LYS A 64 20.19 48.23 -27.25
C LYS A 64 19.09 47.28 -27.79
N ASP A 65 17.88 47.85 -27.73
CA ASP A 65 16.76 47.85 -28.70
C ASP A 65 16.38 46.57 -29.45
N LEU A 66 15.24 46.00 -29.04
CA LEU A 66 14.12 45.69 -29.94
C LEU A 66 12.83 46.04 -29.21
N ALA A 67 12.15 47.07 -29.71
CA ALA A 67 10.97 47.69 -29.12
C ALA A 67 9.66 46.92 -29.42
N GLN A 68 8.63 47.31 -28.67
CA GLN A 68 7.18 47.16 -28.86
C GLN A 68 6.54 45.79 -28.59
N ALA A 69 5.86 45.66 -27.43
CA ALA A 69 4.40 45.81 -27.38
C ALA A 69 3.86 45.78 -25.93
N GLN A 70 3.19 46.88 -25.55
CA GLN A 70 2.01 47.03 -24.69
C GLN A 70 1.78 46.12 -23.46
N THR A 71 1.69 46.84 -22.33
CA THR A 71 0.99 46.55 -21.07
C THR A 71 -0.29 45.71 -21.19
N ASP A 72 -0.46 44.70 -20.34
CA ASP A 72 -1.73 44.39 -19.66
C ASP A 72 -1.50 43.49 -18.42
N GLU A 73 -2.28 43.76 -17.38
CA GLU A 73 -2.32 43.14 -16.05
C GLU A 73 -2.54 41.61 -16.05
N PRO A 74 -2.12 40.88 -14.99
CA PRO A 74 -2.32 39.45 -14.90
C PRO A 74 -3.80 39.14 -14.60
N THR A 75 -4.49 38.59 -15.59
CA THR A 75 -5.87 38.09 -15.45
C THR A 75 -5.92 36.78 -14.68
N ASP A 76 -6.93 36.70 -13.81
CA ASP A 76 -7.32 35.57 -12.99
C ASP A 76 -7.42 34.24 -13.75
N VAL A 77 -6.78 33.21 -13.19
CA VAL A 77 -7.02 31.81 -13.55
C VAL A 77 -8.35 31.38 -12.91
N PRO A 78 -9.37 30.93 -13.68
CA PRO A 78 -10.65 30.54 -13.11
C PRO A 78 -10.55 29.22 -12.35
N SER A 79 -11.22 29.20 -11.21
CA SER A 79 -11.43 28.08 -10.32
C SER A 79 -12.32 26.99 -10.92
N ASP A 80 -11.86 25.76 -10.72
CA ASP A 80 -12.51 24.45 -10.77
C ASP A 80 -14.06 24.47 -10.78
N ARG A 81 -14.64 24.28 -11.97
CA ARG A 81 -16.05 23.89 -12.16
C ARG A 81 -16.14 22.59 -12.98
N SER A 82 -16.81 21.63 -12.34
CA SER A 82 -17.61 20.53 -12.90
C SER A 82 -16.88 19.39 -13.62
N SER A 83 -16.56 18.34 -12.88
CA SER A 83 -16.23 17.00 -13.37
C SER A 83 -17.46 16.12 -13.68
N ASP A 84 -18.68 16.68 -13.67
CA ASP A 84 -19.93 15.91 -13.83
C ASP A 84 -20.67 16.13 -15.18
N GLU A 85 -20.26 17.07 -16.04
CA GLU A 85 -20.95 17.31 -17.33
C GLU A 85 -20.17 16.88 -18.59
N ALA A 86 -18.89 16.54 -18.48
CA ALA A 86 -18.04 16.23 -19.66
C ALA A 86 -18.12 14.77 -20.17
N VAL A 87 -18.91 13.89 -19.56
CA VAL A 87 -19.01 12.46 -19.96
C VAL A 87 -20.32 12.15 -20.71
N ALA A 88 -21.28 13.09 -20.73
CA ALA A 88 -22.58 12.87 -21.37
C ALA A 88 -22.60 13.05 -22.90
N ALA A 89 -21.49 13.40 -23.55
CA ALA A 89 -21.45 13.74 -24.98
C ALA A 89 -20.67 12.77 -25.90
N LEU A 90 -20.18 11.62 -25.41
CA LEU A 90 -19.32 10.72 -26.19
C LEU A 90 -19.83 9.27 -26.35
N VAL A 91 -21.14 9.04 -26.20
CA VAL A 91 -21.77 7.75 -26.57
C VAL A 91 -22.98 8.02 -27.48
N LYS A 92 -22.68 8.44 -28.70
CA LYS A 92 -23.59 8.33 -29.86
C LYS A 92 -22.82 7.72 -31.01
N SER A 93 -22.54 6.44 -30.92
CA SER A 93 -22.45 5.48 -32.03
C SER A 93 -21.72 4.24 -31.55
N GLU A 94 -22.44 3.12 -31.54
CA GLU A 94 -21.98 1.77 -31.94
C GLU A 94 -22.74 0.72 -31.11
N ASN A 95 -23.88 0.30 -31.66
CA ASN A 95 -24.45 -1.01 -31.39
C ASN A 95 -23.85 -2.00 -32.38
N ALA A 96 -23.34 -3.13 -31.89
CA ALA A 96 -23.40 -4.41 -32.59
C ALA A 96 -23.35 -5.57 -31.59
N GLU A 97 -24.50 -6.22 -31.45
CA GLU A 97 -24.81 -7.58 -31.02
C GLU A 97 -23.70 -8.51 -30.49
N SER A 98 -23.91 -9.06 -29.29
CA SER A 98 -23.84 -10.52 -29.09
C SER A 98 -24.83 -10.96 -28.01
N ALA A 99 -25.62 -11.98 -28.34
CA ALA A 99 -26.72 -12.48 -27.54
C ALA A 99 -26.24 -13.44 -26.43
N GLY A 100 -26.67 -13.19 -25.20
CA GLY A 100 -26.53 -14.07 -24.04
C GLY A 100 -27.49 -13.67 -22.92
N THR A 101 -28.68 -14.28 -22.90
CA THR A 101 -29.70 -14.35 -21.83
C THR A 101 -29.66 -13.27 -20.73
N THR A 102 -30.46 -12.21 -20.91
CA THR A 102 -30.73 -11.16 -19.93
C THR A 102 -31.66 -11.65 -18.82
N ALA A 103 -31.18 -11.61 -17.56
CA ALA A 103 -32.04 -11.60 -16.38
C ALA A 103 -32.89 -10.32 -16.39
N GLU A 104 -34.19 -10.41 -16.10
CA GLU A 104 -35.06 -9.23 -15.96
C GLU A 104 -34.44 -8.22 -14.98
N ALA A 105 -34.30 -6.97 -15.41
CA ALA A 105 -33.75 -5.90 -14.58
C ALA A 105 -34.65 -5.64 -13.36
N GLN A 106 -34.18 -6.00 -12.15
CA GLN A 106 -34.87 -5.69 -10.91
C GLN A 106 -35.05 -4.16 -10.77
N LYS A 107 -36.30 -3.70 -10.62
CA LYS A 107 -36.63 -2.26 -10.55
C LYS A 107 -36.51 -1.72 -9.12
N VAL A 108 -35.90 -0.54 -9.00
CA VAL A 108 -35.87 0.25 -7.77
C VAL A 108 -37.28 0.75 -7.45
N ARG A 109 -37.72 0.57 -6.20
CA ARG A 109 -38.98 1.11 -5.66
C ARG A 109 -38.67 2.24 -4.67
N VAL A 110 -39.27 3.40 -4.86
CA VAL A 110 -39.20 4.49 -3.88
C VAL A 110 -40.46 4.45 -3.03
N LEU A 111 -40.28 4.35 -1.71
CA LEU A 111 -41.32 4.26 -0.71
C LEU A 111 -41.20 5.41 0.29
N GLU A 112 -42.24 5.60 1.09
CA GLU A 112 -42.29 6.62 2.13
C GLU A 112 -42.90 6.01 3.41
N THR A 113 -42.29 6.25 4.56
CA THR A 113 -42.86 5.84 5.84
C THR A 113 -44.04 6.74 6.23
N PRO A 114 -44.92 6.34 7.16
CA PRO A 114 -45.96 7.24 7.68
C PRO A 114 -45.41 8.56 8.24
N GLY A 115 -44.17 8.53 8.76
CA GLY A 115 -43.43 9.71 9.23
C GLY A 115 -42.80 10.56 8.12
N LYS A 116 -43.18 10.37 6.85
CA LYS A 116 -42.68 11.13 5.70
C LYS A 116 -41.19 10.97 5.40
N ILE A 117 -40.62 9.83 5.77
CA ILE A 117 -39.23 9.49 5.44
C ILE A 117 -39.21 8.75 4.12
N ARG A 118 -38.61 9.37 3.09
CA ARG A 118 -38.47 8.82 1.74
C ARG A 118 -37.25 7.89 1.66
N PHE A 119 -37.43 6.68 1.13
CA PHE A 119 -36.36 5.70 1.00
C PHE A 119 -36.52 4.84 -0.28
N GLY A 120 -35.40 4.33 -0.77
CA GLY A 120 -35.34 3.42 -1.91
C GLY A 120 -35.18 1.96 -1.47
N VAL A 121 -35.81 1.05 -2.21
CA VAL A 121 -35.74 -0.39 -2.03
C VAL A 121 -35.41 -1.07 -3.36
N LEU A 122 -34.45 -1.98 -3.34
CA LEU A 122 -34.09 -2.85 -4.46
C LEU A 122 -34.15 -4.32 -4.01
N GLY A 123 -34.65 -5.20 -4.88
CA GLY A 123 -34.93 -6.60 -4.57
C GLY A 123 -36.39 -6.84 -4.16
N ASP A 124 -36.75 -8.12 -4.03
CA ASP A 124 -38.10 -8.57 -3.69
C ASP A 124 -38.11 -9.37 -2.38
N ALA A 125 -39.16 -9.15 -1.58
CA ALA A 125 -39.46 -9.85 -0.33
C ALA A 125 -40.75 -10.69 -0.44
N ALA A 126 -41.19 -11.03 -1.65
CA ALA A 126 -42.40 -11.81 -1.90
C ALA A 126 -42.43 -13.18 -1.20
N ALA A 127 -41.26 -13.75 -0.89
CA ALA A 127 -41.15 -15.02 -0.15
C ALA A 127 -41.24 -14.87 1.39
N GLY A 128 -41.46 -13.65 1.90
CA GLY A 128 -41.49 -13.32 3.33
C GLY A 128 -40.33 -12.40 3.75
N PRO A 129 -40.21 -12.07 5.05
CA PRO A 129 -39.18 -11.16 5.56
C PRO A 129 -37.77 -11.58 5.13
N ALA A 130 -37.10 -10.71 4.38
CA ALA A 130 -35.80 -10.96 3.79
C ALA A 130 -34.65 -10.43 4.67
N PRO A 131 -33.46 -11.05 4.64
CA PRO A 131 -32.24 -10.37 5.06
C PRO A 131 -32.14 -9.02 4.38
N THR A 132 -31.73 -7.98 5.09
CA THR A 132 -31.78 -6.62 4.58
C THR A 132 -30.43 -5.94 4.73
N LEU A 133 -29.96 -5.28 3.68
CA LEU A 133 -28.73 -4.50 3.65
C LEU A 133 -29.05 -3.02 3.40
N PHE A 134 -28.73 -2.17 4.37
CA PHE A 134 -28.74 -0.73 4.17
C PHE A 134 -27.45 -0.30 3.50
N VAL A 135 -27.54 0.37 2.35
CA VAL A 135 -26.38 0.88 1.61
C VAL A 135 -26.48 2.39 1.54
N ILE A 136 -25.57 3.11 2.22
CA ILE A 136 -25.61 4.57 2.27
C ILE A 136 -24.60 5.16 1.30
N GLY A 137 -25.10 5.96 0.35
CA GLY A 137 -24.33 6.67 -0.65
C GLY A 137 -24.50 8.19 -0.54
N GLY A 138 -24.97 8.81 -1.63
CA GLY A 138 -25.29 10.24 -1.71
C GLY A 138 -26.79 10.46 -1.84
N GLN A 139 -27.28 10.37 -3.07
CA GLN A 139 -28.70 10.42 -3.37
C GLN A 139 -29.25 9.00 -3.59
N LEU A 140 -30.49 8.76 -3.18
CA LEU A 140 -31.08 7.41 -3.15
C LEU A 140 -31.19 6.78 -4.55
N GLU A 141 -31.57 7.55 -5.57
CA GLU A 141 -31.64 7.05 -6.95
C GLU A 141 -30.24 6.75 -7.51
N ALA A 142 -29.28 7.64 -7.28
CA ALA A 142 -27.91 7.45 -7.74
C ALA A 142 -27.22 6.25 -7.05
N THR A 143 -27.66 5.92 -5.83
CA THR A 143 -27.12 4.78 -5.08
C THR A 143 -27.62 3.47 -5.66
N LEU A 144 -28.94 3.33 -5.90
CA LEU A 144 -29.52 2.07 -6.37
C LEU A 144 -29.43 1.84 -7.89
N ASN A 145 -29.30 2.89 -8.70
CA ASN A 145 -29.24 2.77 -10.16
C ASN A 145 -27.83 2.51 -10.72
N ARG A 146 -26.81 2.39 -9.86
CA ARG A 146 -25.40 2.22 -10.26
C ARG A 146 -24.88 0.78 -10.13
N ILE A 147 -25.56 -0.20 -10.71
CA ILE A 147 -24.91 -1.50 -10.94
C ILE A 147 -24.18 -1.39 -12.28
N ASP A 148 -22.92 -0.96 -12.26
CA ASP A 148 -22.13 -0.82 -13.49
C ASP A 148 -21.19 -2.02 -13.75
N GLU A 149 -20.79 -2.17 -15.01
CA GLU A 149 -19.83 -3.17 -15.47
C GLU A 149 -18.38 -2.87 -15.00
N LYS A 150 -18.15 -1.75 -14.31
CA LYS A 150 -16.83 -1.25 -13.87
C LYS A 150 -16.54 -1.52 -12.39
N ASN A 151 -17.18 -2.55 -11.82
CA ASN A 151 -17.05 -3.04 -10.43
C ASN A 151 -17.51 -2.08 -9.32
N TRP A 152 -18.10 -0.92 -9.62
CA TRP A 152 -18.64 -0.04 -8.58
C TRP A 152 -20.00 -0.54 -8.09
N ASN A 153 -20.25 -0.40 -6.78
CA ASN A 153 -21.50 -0.83 -6.12
C ASN A 153 -21.91 -2.30 -6.35
N GLN A 154 -20.96 -3.19 -6.65
CA GLN A 154 -21.21 -4.65 -6.72
C GLN A 154 -21.77 -5.23 -5.41
N VAL A 155 -21.68 -4.48 -4.30
CA VAL A 155 -22.37 -4.81 -3.05
C VAL A 155 -23.88 -4.89 -3.22
N LEU A 156 -24.49 -4.16 -4.15
CA LEU A 156 -25.93 -4.23 -4.41
C LEU A 156 -26.36 -5.58 -5.00
N ARG A 157 -25.44 -6.35 -5.59
CA ARG A 157 -25.71 -7.71 -6.09
C ARG A 157 -26.07 -8.71 -4.99
N VAL A 158 -26.07 -8.34 -3.70
CA VAL A 158 -26.70 -9.16 -2.65
C VAL A 158 -28.17 -9.48 -2.97
N VAL A 159 -28.84 -8.64 -3.78
CA VAL A 159 -30.22 -8.86 -4.24
C VAL A 159 -30.37 -10.14 -5.08
N ASP A 160 -29.31 -10.57 -5.76
CA ASP A 160 -29.28 -11.84 -6.50
C ASP A 160 -29.35 -13.06 -5.56
N HIS A 161 -29.12 -12.83 -4.26
CA HIS A 161 -29.16 -13.84 -3.21
C HIS A 161 -30.37 -13.66 -2.27
N GLY A 162 -31.38 -12.87 -2.68
CA GLY A 162 -32.61 -12.66 -1.91
C GLY A 162 -32.44 -11.73 -0.70
N VAL A 163 -31.42 -10.88 -0.71
CA VAL A 163 -31.23 -9.81 0.28
C VAL A 163 -31.90 -8.53 -0.22
N LEU A 164 -32.71 -7.89 0.61
CA LEU A 164 -33.32 -6.60 0.30
C LEU A 164 -32.27 -5.48 0.45
N CYS A 165 -32.08 -4.65 -0.57
CA CYS A 165 -31.23 -3.47 -0.47
C CYS A 165 -32.08 -2.22 -0.18
N VAL A 166 -31.65 -1.43 0.81
CA VAL A 166 -32.36 -0.22 1.27
C VAL A 166 -31.40 0.96 1.30
N THR A 167 -31.84 2.14 0.87
CA THR A 167 -31.07 3.39 0.99
C THR A 167 -31.99 4.57 1.27
N LEU A 168 -31.45 5.59 1.91
CA LEU A 168 -32.06 6.91 2.07
C LEU A 168 -31.18 7.95 1.37
N ASP A 169 -31.71 9.15 1.16
CA ASP A 169 -30.86 10.29 0.84
C ASP A 169 -29.93 10.57 2.02
N ALA A 170 -28.62 10.71 1.75
CA ALA A 170 -27.68 11.15 2.77
C ALA A 170 -27.97 12.64 3.12
N PRO A 171 -27.64 13.09 4.34
CA PRO A 171 -27.86 14.48 4.72
C PRO A 171 -27.19 15.43 3.72
N CYS A 172 -27.87 16.54 3.41
CA CYS A 172 -27.46 17.52 2.40
C CYS A 172 -27.41 16.96 0.95
N HIS A 173 -28.14 15.88 0.66
CA HIS A 173 -28.38 15.37 -0.70
C HIS A 173 -29.88 15.18 -0.93
N GLY A 174 -30.29 15.12 -2.20
CA GLY A 174 -31.68 14.84 -2.58
C GLY A 174 -32.68 15.70 -1.80
N GLN A 175 -33.66 15.06 -1.17
CA GLN A 175 -34.69 15.75 -0.38
C GLN A 175 -34.26 16.10 1.06
N GLU A 176 -33.13 15.58 1.53
CA GLU A 176 -32.55 15.91 2.83
C GLU A 176 -31.78 17.25 2.82
N ARG A 177 -31.63 17.87 1.65
CA ARG A 177 -30.96 19.17 1.49
C ARG A 177 -31.95 20.31 1.76
N LYS A 178 -31.61 21.19 2.72
CA LYS A 178 -32.41 22.36 3.05
C LYS A 178 -32.21 23.49 2.02
N PRO A 179 -33.19 24.37 1.78
CA PRO A 179 -33.01 25.55 0.92
C PRO A 179 -31.80 26.40 1.37
N GLY A 180 -30.94 26.79 0.43
CA GLY A 180 -29.72 27.58 0.71
C GLY A 180 -28.55 26.78 1.28
N GLU A 181 -28.72 25.48 1.55
CA GLU A 181 -27.66 24.62 2.08
C GLU A 181 -26.72 24.15 0.96
N PRO A 182 -25.38 24.11 1.16
CA PRO A 182 -24.47 23.46 0.23
C PRO A 182 -24.71 21.95 0.13
N GLN A 183 -24.33 21.32 -0.99
CA GLN A 183 -24.51 19.89 -1.16
C GLN A 183 -23.39 19.09 -0.47
N GLY A 184 -23.74 17.90 0.04
CA GLY A 184 -22.78 16.92 0.55
C GLY A 184 -21.99 17.39 1.77
N LEU A 185 -20.68 17.11 1.79
CA LEU A 185 -19.82 17.37 2.95
C LEU A 185 -19.69 18.87 3.27
N TRP A 186 -19.81 19.75 2.28
CA TRP A 186 -19.90 21.19 2.52
C TRP A 186 -21.22 21.58 3.22
N GLY A 187 -22.31 20.86 2.94
CA GLY A 187 -23.57 20.99 3.68
C GLY A 187 -23.42 20.52 5.12
N TRP A 188 -22.70 19.41 5.35
CA TRP A 188 -22.41 18.93 6.71
C TRP A 188 -21.62 19.96 7.50
N ARG A 189 -20.56 20.53 6.91
CA ARG A 189 -19.83 21.66 7.51
C ARG A 189 -20.79 22.80 7.86
N HIS A 190 -21.60 23.24 6.88
CA HIS A 190 -22.52 24.35 7.03
C HIS A 190 -23.49 24.16 8.20
N ARG A 191 -24.00 22.94 8.41
CA ARG A 191 -24.83 22.57 9.58
C ARG A 191 -24.04 22.67 10.88
N LEU A 192 -22.86 22.05 10.95
CA LEU A 192 -22.07 22.00 12.18
C LEU A 192 -21.61 23.39 12.64
N GLU A 193 -21.22 24.28 11.73
CA GLU A 193 -20.86 25.67 12.06
C GLU A 193 -22.02 26.47 12.68
N ARG A 194 -23.27 26.02 12.48
CA ARG A 194 -24.49 26.64 13.02
C ARG A 194 -25.04 25.90 14.24
N GLY A 195 -24.29 24.93 14.78
CA GLY A 195 -24.72 24.12 15.92
C GLY A 195 -25.70 23.00 15.56
N ASP A 196 -26.01 22.77 14.27
CA ASP A 196 -26.94 21.73 13.83
C ASP A 196 -26.24 20.36 13.76
N ASN A 197 -26.34 19.58 14.84
CA ASN A 197 -25.91 18.19 14.86
C ASN A 197 -26.97 17.28 14.21
N TRP A 198 -26.84 17.08 12.90
CA TRP A 198 -27.79 16.28 12.11
C TRP A 198 -27.69 14.77 12.35
N VAL A 199 -26.61 14.26 12.94
CA VAL A 199 -26.32 12.82 13.01
C VAL A 199 -27.43 12.04 13.74
N PRO A 200 -27.87 12.40 14.97
CA PRO A 200 -28.89 11.64 15.69
C PRO A 200 -30.22 11.54 14.93
N GLY A 201 -30.66 12.64 14.29
CA GLY A 201 -31.90 12.66 13.51
C GLY A 201 -31.82 11.74 12.29
N HIS A 202 -30.70 11.77 11.55
CA HIS A 202 -30.53 10.88 10.40
C HIS A 202 -30.41 9.40 10.81
N ILE A 203 -29.76 9.10 11.92
CA ILE A 203 -29.70 7.75 12.51
C ILE A 203 -31.10 7.27 12.91
N ALA A 204 -31.94 8.13 13.50
CA ALA A 204 -33.32 7.81 13.81
C ALA A 204 -34.15 7.53 12.55
N ASN A 205 -33.92 8.25 11.46
CA ASN A 205 -34.59 7.99 10.19
C ASN A 205 -34.26 6.60 9.62
N LEU A 206 -33.00 6.15 9.74
CA LEU A 206 -32.60 4.79 9.33
C LEU A 206 -33.31 3.72 10.14
N SER A 207 -33.37 3.88 11.47
CA SER A 207 -34.10 2.95 12.34
C SER A 207 -35.60 2.96 12.08
N ALA A 208 -36.22 4.12 11.83
CA ALA A 208 -37.64 4.22 11.50
C ALA A 208 -37.99 3.55 10.16
N VAL A 209 -37.08 3.62 9.17
CA VAL A 209 -37.25 2.86 7.91
C VAL A 209 -37.12 1.36 8.16
N LEU A 210 -36.20 0.93 9.02
CA LEU A 210 -36.11 -0.48 9.41
C LEU A 210 -37.38 -0.94 10.13
N ASP A 211 -37.92 -0.15 11.07
CA ASP A 211 -39.19 -0.45 11.75
C ASP A 211 -40.33 -0.63 10.73
N TYR A 212 -40.48 0.33 9.81
CA TYR A 212 -41.47 0.23 8.75
C TYR A 212 -41.31 -1.05 7.93
N LEU A 213 -40.09 -1.39 7.50
CA LEU A 213 -39.85 -2.60 6.70
C LEU A 213 -40.16 -3.89 7.47
N VAL A 214 -39.89 -3.92 8.77
CA VAL A 214 -40.24 -5.06 9.64
C VAL A 214 -41.75 -5.17 9.80
N ASP A 215 -42.44 -4.06 10.04
CA ASP A 215 -43.90 -4.00 10.18
C ASP A 215 -44.62 -4.41 8.89
N GLN A 216 -44.09 -4.01 7.74
CA GLN A 216 -44.56 -4.46 6.42
C GLN A 216 -44.16 -5.90 6.08
N LYS A 217 -43.48 -6.62 6.99
CA LYS A 217 -42.97 -7.99 6.79
C LYS A 217 -42.03 -8.12 5.59
N MET A 218 -41.33 -7.04 5.25
CA MET A 218 -40.34 -7.01 4.19
C MET A 218 -38.94 -7.36 4.69
N ALA A 219 -38.57 -6.89 5.89
CA ALA A 219 -37.24 -7.10 6.48
C ALA A 219 -37.29 -8.06 7.66
N ASP A 220 -36.30 -8.95 7.73
CA ASP A 220 -36.02 -9.76 8.90
C ASP A 220 -35.20 -8.94 9.93
N PRO A 221 -35.75 -8.65 11.13
CA PRO A 221 -35.06 -7.81 12.12
C PRO A 221 -33.79 -8.46 12.71
N GLY A 222 -33.62 -9.78 12.59
CA GLY A 222 -32.43 -10.51 13.03
C GLY A 222 -31.31 -10.58 11.98
N ARG A 223 -31.59 -10.20 10.74
CA ARG A 223 -30.65 -10.30 9.60
C ARG A 223 -30.53 -8.96 8.87
N VAL A 224 -30.07 -7.94 9.60
CA VAL A 224 -29.83 -6.59 9.07
C VAL A 224 -28.32 -6.30 8.96
N GLY A 225 -27.86 -5.88 7.79
CA GLY A 225 -26.50 -5.41 7.56
C GLY A 225 -26.47 -3.95 7.15
N ALA A 226 -25.31 -3.31 7.26
CA ALA A 226 -25.09 -1.96 6.74
C ALA A 226 -23.78 -1.85 5.95
N CYS A 227 -23.77 -1.06 4.88
CA CYS A 227 -22.60 -0.83 4.06
C CYS A 227 -22.52 0.64 3.63
N GLY A 228 -21.31 1.19 3.58
CA GLY A 228 -21.12 2.56 3.13
C GLY A 228 -19.71 2.86 2.63
N ILE A 229 -19.61 3.80 1.69
CA ILE A 229 -18.34 4.29 1.14
C ILE A 229 -18.10 5.69 1.67
N SER A 230 -16.88 6.02 2.12
CA SER A 230 -16.53 7.38 2.52
C SER A 230 -17.50 7.92 3.57
N ARG A 231 -18.24 8.99 3.26
CA ARG A 231 -19.32 9.54 4.09
C ARG A 231 -20.41 8.52 4.46
N GLY A 232 -20.71 7.59 3.56
CA GLY A 232 -21.67 6.52 3.84
C GLY A 232 -21.16 5.60 4.94
N GLY A 233 -19.85 5.31 4.94
CA GLY A 233 -19.17 4.54 5.98
C GLY A 233 -19.31 5.19 7.35
N PHE A 234 -19.16 6.51 7.41
CA PHE A 234 -19.40 7.30 8.63
C PHE A 234 -20.83 7.11 9.15
N VAL A 235 -21.83 7.29 8.28
CA VAL A 235 -23.25 7.15 8.65
C VAL A 235 -23.56 5.75 9.18
N VAL A 236 -23.15 4.69 8.47
CA VAL A 236 -23.51 3.31 8.88
C VAL A 236 -22.82 2.87 10.16
N LEU A 237 -21.61 3.37 10.45
CA LEU A 237 -20.91 3.10 11.70
C LEU A 237 -21.56 3.84 12.89
N HIS A 238 -21.99 5.09 12.68
CA HIS A 238 -22.81 5.80 13.66
C HIS A 238 -24.15 5.10 13.90
N TRP A 239 -24.79 4.60 12.84
CA TRP A 239 -26.04 3.86 12.97
C TRP A 239 -25.86 2.56 13.73
N ALA A 240 -24.86 1.76 13.36
CA ALA A 240 -24.60 0.49 14.04
C ALA A 240 -24.30 0.67 15.54
N ALA A 241 -23.64 1.76 15.92
CA ALA A 241 -23.42 2.08 17.34
C ALA A 241 -24.72 2.41 18.11
N ALA A 242 -25.78 2.82 17.42
CA ALA A 242 -27.07 3.17 18.02
C ALA A 242 -28.15 2.09 17.84
N GLU A 243 -28.07 1.28 16.78
CA GLU A 243 -29.08 0.30 16.39
C GLU A 243 -28.59 -1.13 16.68
N PRO A 244 -29.15 -1.83 17.68
CA PRO A 244 -28.75 -3.19 18.03
C PRO A 244 -29.10 -4.22 16.95
N ARG A 245 -30.09 -3.97 16.08
CA ARG A 245 -30.48 -4.90 15.01
C ARG A 245 -29.46 -4.98 13.87
N VAL A 246 -28.59 -3.97 13.70
CA VAL A 246 -27.53 -4.01 12.68
C VAL A 246 -26.50 -5.09 13.06
N ARG A 247 -26.53 -6.23 12.39
CA ARG A 247 -25.72 -7.40 12.73
C ARG A 247 -24.27 -7.30 12.26
N CYS A 248 -24.01 -6.59 11.16
CA CYS A 248 -22.68 -6.44 10.56
C CYS A 248 -22.56 -5.12 9.78
N VAL A 249 -21.34 -4.57 9.69
CA VAL A 249 -21.07 -3.35 8.92
C VAL A 249 -19.86 -3.54 8.00
N ALA A 250 -20.00 -3.12 6.74
CA ALA A 250 -18.89 -3.00 5.80
C ALA A 250 -18.61 -1.53 5.46
N GLY A 251 -17.36 -1.10 5.55
CA GLY A 251 -16.92 0.27 5.26
C GLY A 251 -15.82 0.29 4.20
N ILE A 252 -16.05 0.99 3.10
CA ILE A 252 -15.06 1.17 2.03
C ILE A 252 -14.53 2.60 2.08
N ALA A 253 -13.24 2.73 2.38
CA ALA A 253 -12.57 4.00 2.67
C ALA A 253 -13.42 4.94 3.54
N PRO A 254 -13.90 4.48 4.72
CA PRO A 254 -14.88 5.23 5.50
C PRO A 254 -14.29 6.53 6.07
N VAL A 255 -15.10 7.58 6.12
CA VAL A 255 -14.80 8.74 6.96
C VAL A 255 -14.93 8.31 8.43
N THR A 256 -13.87 8.51 9.21
CA THR A 256 -13.84 8.16 10.64
C THR A 256 -13.58 9.36 11.54
N HIS A 257 -13.04 10.43 10.96
CA HIS A 257 -12.72 11.69 11.63
C HIS A 257 -13.02 12.86 10.68
N LEU A 258 -14.03 13.68 11.02
CA LEU A 258 -14.48 14.77 10.14
C LEU A 258 -13.38 15.81 9.83
N PRO A 259 -12.55 16.26 10.80
CA PRO A 259 -11.46 17.21 10.52
C PRO A 259 -10.39 16.73 9.53
N ALA A 260 -10.30 15.43 9.23
CA ALA A 260 -9.39 14.91 8.21
C ALA A 260 -9.80 15.33 6.79
N LEU A 261 -11.07 15.67 6.60
CA LEU A 261 -11.63 16.08 5.32
C LEU A 261 -11.24 17.53 5.01
N ARG A 262 -10.86 17.81 3.76
CA ARG A 262 -10.57 19.19 3.30
C ARG A 262 -11.72 20.17 3.57
N GLU A 263 -12.96 19.69 3.48
CA GLU A 263 -14.15 20.50 3.72
C GLU A 263 -14.18 21.02 5.17
N PHE A 264 -13.56 20.32 6.12
CA PHE A 264 -13.57 20.66 7.55
C PHE A 264 -12.29 21.37 8.02
N ARG A 265 -11.46 21.88 7.10
CA ARG A 265 -10.30 22.72 7.46
C ARG A 265 -10.73 23.90 8.34
N GLY A 266 -10.00 24.14 9.42
CA GLY A 266 -10.32 25.18 10.42
C GLY A 266 -11.40 24.78 11.44
N LEU A 267 -11.92 23.53 11.40
CA LEU A 267 -12.86 23.00 12.39
C LEU A 267 -12.27 21.80 13.16
N ALA A 268 -10.94 21.75 13.30
CA ALA A 268 -10.28 20.66 14.03
C ALA A 268 -10.66 20.64 15.52
N ASP A 269 -10.75 21.82 16.14
CA ASP A 269 -11.08 21.98 17.55
C ASP A 269 -12.58 22.26 17.78
N HIS A 270 -13.42 22.17 16.74
CA HIS A 270 -14.84 22.46 16.87
C HIS A 270 -15.54 21.38 17.72
N PRO A 271 -16.33 21.73 18.75
CA PRO A 271 -16.89 20.75 19.68
C PRO A 271 -17.72 19.65 18.99
N LEU A 272 -18.48 20.00 17.95
CA LEU A 272 -19.28 19.02 17.22
C LEU A 272 -18.46 18.12 16.28
N THR A 273 -17.35 18.59 15.71
CA THR A 273 -16.53 17.72 14.84
C THR A 273 -15.77 16.70 15.68
N LEU A 274 -15.30 17.11 16.86
CA LEU A 274 -14.66 16.23 17.83
C LEU A 274 -15.65 15.20 18.42
N SER A 275 -16.83 15.65 18.88
CA SER A 275 -17.80 14.75 19.51
C SER A 275 -18.35 13.68 18.56
N LEU A 276 -18.29 13.94 17.26
CA LEU A 276 -18.72 13.01 16.21
C LEU A 276 -17.59 12.08 15.73
N SER A 277 -16.40 12.09 16.33
CA SER A 277 -15.34 11.12 16.00
C SER A 277 -15.80 9.69 16.30
N LEU A 278 -15.61 8.78 15.33
CA LEU A 278 -16.02 7.37 15.49
C LEU A 278 -15.21 6.66 16.58
N ASN A 279 -14.04 7.16 16.96
CA ASN A 279 -13.26 6.62 18.09
C ASN A 279 -14.06 6.65 19.40
N HIS A 280 -14.96 7.63 19.59
CA HIS A 280 -15.83 7.69 20.77
C HIS A 280 -16.90 6.59 20.81
N LEU A 281 -17.16 5.93 19.69
CA LEU A 281 -18.15 4.87 19.57
C LEU A 281 -17.58 3.46 19.74
N ALA A 282 -16.27 3.31 19.94
CA ALA A 282 -15.60 2.00 19.98
C ALA A 282 -16.25 1.02 20.97
N LYS A 283 -16.64 1.49 22.17
CA LYS A 283 -17.33 0.68 23.19
C LYS A 283 -18.71 0.18 22.75
N LYS A 284 -19.40 0.93 21.87
CA LYS A 284 -20.72 0.56 21.34
C LYS A 284 -20.63 -0.41 20.15
N LEU A 285 -19.42 -0.60 19.61
CA LEU A 285 -19.13 -1.49 18.49
C LEU A 285 -18.42 -2.78 18.93
N VAL A 286 -18.29 -3.00 20.24
CA VAL A 286 -17.75 -4.24 20.82
C VAL A 286 -18.47 -5.46 20.24
N ASP A 287 -17.68 -6.45 19.81
CA ASP A 287 -18.17 -7.72 19.23
C ASP A 287 -19.05 -7.60 17.98
N ARG A 288 -19.22 -6.40 17.44
CA ARG A 288 -19.91 -6.19 16.17
C ARG A 288 -18.97 -6.64 15.04
N PRO A 289 -19.41 -7.54 14.14
CA PRO A 289 -18.73 -7.81 12.89
C PRO A 289 -18.54 -6.54 12.07
N LEU A 290 -17.29 -6.19 11.82
CA LEU A 290 -16.88 -5.06 10.99
C LEU A 290 -15.91 -5.53 9.92
N TRP A 291 -16.12 -5.08 8.70
CA TRP A 291 -15.18 -5.24 7.60
C TRP A 291 -14.86 -3.88 7.01
N LEU A 292 -13.65 -3.39 7.22
CA LEU A 292 -13.21 -2.09 6.72
C LEU A 292 -12.06 -2.27 5.72
N THR A 293 -12.05 -1.46 4.67
CA THR A 293 -10.92 -1.38 3.73
C THR A 293 -10.56 0.06 3.43
N ILE A 294 -9.27 0.34 3.27
CA ILE A 294 -8.73 1.68 3.01
C ILE A 294 -7.44 1.55 2.19
N GLY A 295 -7.14 2.53 1.35
CA GLY A 295 -5.81 2.65 0.75
C GLY A 295 -4.72 2.85 1.80
N ASN A 296 -3.49 2.43 1.52
CA ASN A 296 -2.33 2.61 2.39
C ASN A 296 -1.86 4.08 2.49
N ASN A 297 -2.37 4.95 1.61
CA ASN A 297 -2.11 6.38 1.61
C ASN A 297 -3.35 7.19 1.18
N ASP A 298 -4.50 6.88 1.77
CA ASP A 298 -5.72 7.64 1.55
C ASP A 298 -5.64 9.01 2.26
N HIS A 299 -5.29 10.05 1.50
CA HIS A 299 -5.20 11.43 1.96
C HIS A 299 -6.56 12.15 2.01
N ARG A 300 -7.63 11.52 1.50
CA ARG A 300 -8.95 12.14 1.40
C ARG A 300 -9.72 12.03 2.71
N VAL A 301 -9.64 10.87 3.35
CA VAL A 301 -10.30 10.57 4.64
C VAL A 301 -9.30 10.20 5.75
N GLY A 302 -8.04 9.98 5.40
CA GLY A 302 -6.95 9.70 6.34
C GLY A 302 -6.88 8.21 6.73
N THR A 303 -5.85 7.51 6.23
CA THR A 303 -5.61 6.09 6.55
C THR A 303 -5.47 5.86 8.06
N GLU A 304 -4.69 6.70 8.73
CA GLU A 304 -4.42 6.60 10.16
C GLU A 304 -5.69 6.73 11.02
N HIS A 305 -6.69 7.50 10.60
CA HIS A 305 -7.94 7.62 11.34
C HIS A 305 -8.77 6.33 11.27
N CYS A 306 -8.77 5.64 10.13
CA CYS A 306 -9.40 4.34 9.98
C CYS A 306 -8.69 3.26 10.81
N VAL A 307 -7.35 3.24 10.78
CA VAL A 307 -6.52 2.37 11.62
C VAL A 307 -6.80 2.62 13.11
N SER A 308 -6.83 3.89 13.51
CA SER A 308 -7.12 4.32 14.88
C SER A 308 -8.46 3.78 15.37
N LEU A 309 -9.53 3.91 14.58
CA LEU A 309 -10.84 3.39 14.93
C LEU A 309 -10.81 1.88 15.23
N VAL A 310 -10.19 1.09 14.34
CA VAL A 310 -10.14 -0.37 14.50
C VAL A 310 -9.34 -0.75 15.74
N ARG A 311 -8.23 -0.05 16.02
CA ARG A 311 -7.46 -0.27 17.25
C ARG A 311 -8.30 0.01 18.50
N HIS A 312 -9.03 1.13 18.54
CA HIS A 312 -9.92 1.44 19.66
C HIS A 312 -11.03 0.40 19.85
N ILE A 313 -11.59 -0.14 18.76
CA ILE A 313 -12.61 -1.21 18.83
C ILE A 313 -12.01 -2.51 19.34
N VAL A 314 -10.81 -2.87 18.88
CA VAL A 314 -10.08 -4.06 19.38
C VAL A 314 -9.78 -3.91 20.86
N GLU A 315 -9.28 -2.76 21.30
CA GLU A 315 -8.99 -2.48 22.71
C GLU A 315 -10.26 -2.50 23.57
N ALA A 316 -11.34 -1.86 23.10
CA ALA A 316 -12.62 -1.88 23.79
C ALA A 316 -13.22 -3.29 23.88
N THR A 317 -13.11 -4.07 22.81
CA THR A 317 -13.58 -5.47 22.80
C THR A 317 -12.75 -6.33 23.73
N ARG A 318 -11.43 -6.09 23.79
CA ARG A 318 -10.58 -6.79 24.75
C ARG A 318 -11.00 -6.45 26.18
N ALA A 319 -11.11 -5.17 26.51
CA ALA A 319 -11.53 -4.74 27.84
C ALA A 319 -12.92 -5.27 28.26
N ALA A 320 -13.81 -5.55 27.32
CA ALA A 320 -15.14 -6.07 27.60
C ALA A 320 -15.21 -7.61 27.73
N ARG A 321 -14.19 -8.35 27.29
CA ARG A 321 -14.18 -9.81 27.30
C ARG A 321 -13.38 -10.38 28.49
N PRO A 322 -13.77 -11.55 29.03
CA PRO A 322 -12.93 -12.31 29.96
C PRO A 322 -11.56 -12.67 29.33
N ILE A 323 -10.52 -12.74 30.16
CA ILE A 323 -9.14 -12.98 29.68
C ILE A 323 -8.96 -14.32 28.95
N ASP A 324 -9.76 -15.32 29.29
CA ASP A 324 -9.74 -16.66 28.69
C ASP A 324 -10.51 -16.76 27.37
N ALA A 325 -11.22 -15.69 26.97
CA ALA A 325 -11.94 -15.61 25.70
C ALA A 325 -11.05 -15.22 24.52
N TYR A 326 -9.83 -14.72 24.76
CA TYR A 326 -8.94 -14.22 23.70
C TYR A 326 -8.47 -15.32 22.75
N ASP A 327 -8.12 -16.48 23.28
CA ASP A 327 -7.62 -17.60 22.47
C ASP A 327 -8.75 -18.36 21.75
N LYS A 328 -10.00 -18.14 22.16
CA LYS A 328 -11.17 -18.91 21.68
C LYS A 328 -11.96 -18.21 20.59
N LYS A 329 -11.95 -16.87 20.55
CA LYS A 329 -12.76 -16.10 19.61
C LYS A 329 -12.02 -14.82 19.18
N PRO A 330 -11.77 -14.60 17.87
CA PRO A 330 -11.18 -13.35 17.41
C PRO A 330 -12.11 -12.16 17.68
N VAL A 331 -11.54 -10.96 17.79
CA VAL A 331 -12.32 -9.72 17.68
C VAL A 331 -12.83 -9.65 16.25
N PRO A 332 -14.15 -9.53 16.01
CA PRO A 332 -14.71 -9.63 14.66
C PRO A 332 -14.58 -8.30 13.88
N ALA A 333 -13.43 -7.64 13.97
CA ALA A 333 -13.13 -6.41 13.23
C ALA A 333 -11.95 -6.65 12.27
N GLU A 334 -12.25 -6.72 10.97
CA GLU A 334 -11.25 -6.86 9.90
C GLU A 334 -10.93 -5.49 9.31
N LEU A 335 -9.64 -5.16 9.18
CA LEU A 335 -9.14 -3.99 8.46
C LEU A 335 -8.21 -4.43 7.33
N ARG A 336 -8.52 -4.03 6.11
CA ARG A 336 -7.70 -4.27 4.93
C ARG A 336 -7.09 -2.98 4.42
N ILE A 337 -5.77 -2.87 4.54
CA ILE A 337 -5.00 -1.74 4.00
C ILE A 337 -4.39 -2.18 2.66
N THR A 338 -4.69 -1.48 1.56
CA THR A 338 -4.26 -1.89 0.22
C THR A 338 -3.47 -0.81 -0.51
N PRO A 339 -2.44 -1.15 -1.31
CA PRO A 339 -1.67 -0.16 -2.08
C PRO A 339 -2.44 0.28 -3.32
N VAL A 340 -3.40 1.18 -3.16
CA VAL A 340 -4.23 1.73 -4.25
C VAL A 340 -4.08 3.26 -4.36
N PRO A 341 -3.99 3.80 -5.58
CA PRO A 341 -3.60 5.21 -5.82
C PRO A 341 -4.68 6.28 -5.56
N ILE A 342 -5.90 5.92 -5.13
CA ILE A 342 -7.02 6.88 -5.02
C ILE A 342 -7.79 6.62 -3.72
N HIS A 343 -8.63 7.59 -3.31
CA HIS A 343 -9.72 7.40 -2.36
C HIS A 343 -10.79 6.43 -2.91
N THR A 344 -10.40 5.17 -3.03
CA THR A 344 -11.21 4.04 -3.48
C THR A 344 -10.77 2.83 -2.66
N GLY A 345 -11.68 1.92 -2.34
CA GLY A 345 -11.26 0.58 -1.92
C GLY A 345 -10.44 -0.11 -3.02
N ASP A 346 -9.84 -1.25 -2.72
CA ASP A 346 -9.40 -2.22 -3.74
C ASP A 346 -10.46 -2.35 -4.86
N VAL A 347 -10.03 -2.55 -6.12
CA VAL A 347 -10.91 -2.80 -7.29
C VAL A 347 -11.99 -3.87 -7.00
N LYS A 348 -11.69 -4.85 -6.14
CA LYS A 348 -12.61 -5.91 -5.71
C LYS A 348 -13.25 -5.67 -4.33
N ALA A 349 -13.10 -4.50 -3.73
CA ALA A 349 -13.60 -4.19 -2.38
C ALA A 349 -15.11 -4.40 -2.27
N HIS A 350 -15.88 -3.96 -3.26
CA HIS A 350 -17.33 -4.15 -3.28
C HIS A 350 -17.74 -5.62 -3.34
N VAL A 351 -17.03 -6.42 -4.14
CA VAL A 351 -17.27 -7.86 -4.29
C VAL A 351 -16.95 -8.59 -2.98
N ARG A 352 -15.84 -8.26 -2.32
CA ARG A 352 -15.48 -8.86 -1.04
C ARG A 352 -16.42 -8.42 0.09
N ALA A 353 -16.80 -7.14 0.12
CA ALA A 353 -17.81 -6.65 1.06
C ALA A 353 -19.14 -7.41 0.90
N ARG A 354 -19.59 -7.62 -0.34
CA ARG A 354 -20.79 -8.42 -0.66
C ARG A 354 -20.70 -9.82 -0.06
N GLU A 355 -19.64 -10.55 -0.38
CA GLU A 355 -19.45 -11.94 0.05
C GLU A 355 -19.37 -12.05 1.57
N TRP A 356 -18.63 -11.13 2.19
CA TRP A 356 -18.53 -11.05 3.64
C TRP A 356 -19.90 -10.75 4.28
N ILE A 357 -20.67 -9.78 3.76
CA ILE A 357 -22.01 -9.45 4.25
C ILE A 357 -22.95 -10.64 4.13
N LEU A 358 -22.99 -11.32 2.97
CA LEU A 358 -23.85 -12.50 2.76
C LEU A 358 -23.59 -13.58 3.80
N LYS A 359 -22.31 -13.83 4.12
CA LYS A 359 -21.91 -14.75 5.20
C LYS A 359 -22.42 -14.29 6.57
N GLN A 360 -22.28 -13.01 6.91
CA GLN A 360 -22.75 -12.46 8.19
C GLN A 360 -24.27 -12.51 8.33
N LEU A 361 -25.01 -12.38 7.22
CA LEU A 361 -26.47 -12.47 7.18
C LEU A 361 -27.01 -13.90 7.09
N GLY A 362 -26.14 -14.91 7.07
CA GLY A 362 -26.54 -16.32 7.00
C GLY A 362 -27.17 -16.71 5.66
N VAL A 363 -26.80 -16.04 4.58
CA VAL A 363 -27.30 -16.34 3.23
C VAL A 363 -26.42 -17.42 2.60
N THR A 364 -26.95 -18.64 2.48
CA THR A 364 -26.26 -19.77 1.86
C THR A 364 -26.51 -19.78 0.34
N ASN A 365 -25.46 -19.99 -0.47
CA ASN A 365 -25.56 -20.02 -1.92
C ASN A 365 -26.48 -21.16 -2.41
N ARG A 366 -27.55 -20.82 -3.14
CA ARG A 366 -28.43 -21.79 -3.85
C ARG A 366 -27.75 -22.52 -5.01
N THR A 367 -26.52 -22.16 -5.38
CA THR A 367 -25.73 -22.83 -6.43
C THR A 367 -25.17 -24.20 -6.04
N SER A 368 -25.47 -24.70 -4.82
CA SER A 368 -25.02 -26.02 -4.36
C SER A 368 -25.89 -27.21 -4.81
N SER A 369 -27.02 -26.99 -5.49
CA SER A 369 -27.95 -28.08 -5.87
C SER A 369 -27.52 -28.93 -7.07
N LEU A 370 -26.39 -28.63 -7.73
CA LEU A 370 -25.82 -29.49 -8.79
C LEU A 370 -24.69 -30.42 -8.28
N SER A 371 -24.21 -30.26 -7.04
CA SER A 371 -23.24 -31.21 -6.45
C SER A 371 -23.88 -32.27 -5.55
N ALA A 372 -25.18 -32.16 -5.28
CA ALA A 372 -25.92 -33.11 -4.42
C ALA A 372 -26.23 -34.46 -5.10
N ALA A 373 -25.85 -34.64 -6.37
CA ALA A 373 -25.98 -35.92 -7.08
C ALA A 373 -24.78 -36.89 -6.86
N ARG A 374 -23.78 -36.50 -6.06
CA ARG A 374 -22.73 -37.40 -5.59
C ARG A 374 -22.81 -37.42 -4.07
N GLY A 375 -23.52 -38.42 -3.55
CA GLY A 375 -23.71 -38.61 -2.12
C GLY A 375 -22.39 -38.69 -1.39
N GLU A 376 -22.09 -37.66 -0.62
CA GLU A 376 -21.15 -37.69 0.49
C GLU A 376 -21.78 -36.87 1.62
N ASP A 377 -21.77 -37.49 2.80
CA ASP A 377 -22.58 -37.13 3.94
C ASP A 377 -22.32 -35.74 4.50
N ALA A 378 -23.40 -35.15 5.03
CA ALA A 378 -23.38 -33.93 5.79
C ALA A 378 -22.69 -34.13 7.15
N ALA A 379 -21.45 -33.66 7.29
CA ALA A 379 -20.83 -33.34 8.56
C ALA A 379 -19.79 -32.20 8.39
N GLY A 380 -20.01 -31.07 9.08
CA GLY A 380 -18.98 -30.05 9.31
C GLY A 380 -19.03 -28.82 8.40
N ALA A 381 -19.32 -27.67 9.00
CA ALA A 381 -19.31 -26.37 8.36
C ALA A 381 -17.89 -25.81 8.20
N SER A 382 -17.41 -25.73 6.96
CA SER A 382 -16.57 -24.65 6.39
C SER A 382 -16.27 -25.11 4.96
N ARG A 383 -16.83 -24.45 3.93
CA ARG A 383 -16.20 -24.58 2.61
C ARG A 383 -15.04 -23.61 2.60
N ASP A 384 -13.90 -24.12 3.00
CA ASP A 384 -12.62 -23.45 2.85
C ASP A 384 -12.47 -23.02 1.40
N ILE A 385 -12.19 -21.73 1.19
CA ILE A 385 -11.69 -21.27 -0.09
C ILE A 385 -10.34 -21.99 -0.24
N VAL A 386 -10.30 -23.04 -1.05
CA VAL A 386 -9.05 -23.66 -1.45
C VAL A 386 -8.28 -22.61 -2.24
N LEU A 387 -7.30 -21.99 -1.59
CA LEU A 387 -6.39 -21.05 -2.23
C LEU A 387 -5.46 -21.86 -3.15
N ASP A 388 -5.66 -21.73 -4.46
CA ASP A 388 -4.75 -22.35 -5.43
C ASP A 388 -3.38 -21.65 -5.37
N ILE A 389 -2.49 -22.26 -4.59
CA ILE A 389 -1.09 -21.85 -4.50
C ILE A 389 -0.23 -22.48 -5.58
N GLY A 390 -0.75 -23.45 -6.34
CA GLY A 390 0.01 -24.27 -7.27
C GLY A 390 1.26 -24.84 -6.59
N SER A 391 2.41 -24.66 -7.23
CA SER A 391 3.74 -25.01 -6.71
C SER A 391 4.53 -23.80 -6.19
N ARG A 392 3.86 -22.68 -5.91
CA ARG A 392 4.54 -21.45 -5.48
C ARG A 392 5.16 -21.65 -4.10
N LEU A 393 6.38 -21.14 -3.95
CA LEU A 393 6.97 -20.95 -2.63
C LEU A 393 6.24 -19.80 -1.96
N GLU A 394 5.62 -20.08 -0.83
CA GLU A 394 4.84 -19.10 -0.10
C GLU A 394 5.48 -18.83 1.27
N LEU A 395 5.53 -17.57 1.64
CA LEU A 395 6.02 -17.16 2.95
C LEU A 395 4.86 -17.23 3.95
N PHE A 396 5.01 -18.02 5.02
CA PHE A 396 4.05 -18.05 6.13
C PHE A 396 4.23 -16.85 7.07
N VAL A 397 4.23 -15.65 6.50
CA VAL A 397 4.43 -14.39 7.24
C VAL A 397 3.13 -13.88 7.87
N ASP A 398 1.97 -14.22 7.30
CA ASP A 398 0.66 -13.76 7.75
C ASP A 398 -0.37 -14.91 7.86
N GLY A 399 -1.62 -14.56 8.15
CA GLY A 399 -2.74 -15.52 8.25
C GLY A 399 -3.42 -15.85 6.92
N PHE A 400 -2.92 -15.36 5.78
CA PHE A 400 -3.59 -15.56 4.49
C PHE A 400 -3.60 -17.02 4.06
N LEU A 401 -2.50 -17.74 4.26
CA LEU A 401 -2.34 -19.17 3.95
C LEU A 401 -2.46 -20.08 5.18
N VAL A 402 -2.50 -19.51 6.38
CA VAL A 402 -2.42 -20.25 7.64
C VAL A 402 -3.79 -20.25 8.30
N GLU A 403 -4.50 -21.36 8.18
CA GLU A 403 -5.83 -21.54 8.78
C GLU A 403 -5.78 -21.60 10.32
N SER A 404 -4.82 -22.34 10.89
CA SER A 404 -4.65 -22.44 12.35
C SER A 404 -3.21 -22.71 12.77
N MET A 405 -2.89 -22.42 14.03
CA MET A 405 -1.59 -22.68 14.66
C MET A 405 -1.82 -23.33 16.02
N LYS A 406 -1.44 -24.62 16.18
CA LYS A 406 -1.56 -25.36 17.44
C LYS A 406 -0.20 -25.92 17.84
N GLY A 407 0.31 -25.54 19.01
CA GLY A 407 1.62 -26.01 19.49
C GLY A 407 2.81 -25.58 18.62
N VAL A 408 2.64 -24.57 17.76
CA VAL A 408 3.66 -24.07 16.84
C VAL A 408 3.76 -22.54 16.94
N THR A 409 4.91 -22.00 16.57
CA THR A 409 5.15 -20.54 16.52
C THR A 409 5.76 -20.15 15.18
N ARG A 410 5.40 -18.97 14.66
CA ARG A 410 6.08 -18.37 13.50
C ARG A 410 7.39 -17.80 14.01
N LYS A 411 8.50 -18.30 13.46
CA LYS A 411 9.84 -17.79 13.74
C LYS A 411 10.46 -17.37 12.42
N LEU A 412 10.87 -16.10 12.32
CA LEU A 412 11.80 -15.72 11.26
C LEU A 412 13.12 -16.43 11.56
N HIS A 413 13.49 -17.39 10.71
CA HIS A 413 14.73 -18.12 10.87
C HIS A 413 15.90 -17.21 10.48
N SER A 414 16.87 -17.09 11.38
CA SER A 414 18.14 -16.48 11.02
C SER A 414 18.94 -17.46 10.15
N PRO A 415 19.50 -17.01 9.02
CA PRO A 415 20.44 -17.83 8.28
C PRO A 415 21.58 -18.21 9.21
N GLN A 416 21.93 -19.49 9.22
CA GLN A 416 23.09 -19.97 9.95
C GLN A 416 24.31 -19.81 9.03
N PRO A 417 25.35 -19.05 9.45
CA PRO A 417 26.60 -19.05 8.72
C PRO A 417 27.11 -20.48 8.56
N LYS A 418 27.50 -20.83 7.34
CA LYS A 418 28.09 -22.13 6.99
C LYS A 418 29.47 -21.88 6.37
N ASP A 419 30.01 -22.89 5.72
CA ASP A 419 31.27 -22.79 5.00
C ASP A 419 31.24 -21.68 3.94
N VAL A 420 32.43 -21.22 3.57
CA VAL A 420 32.59 -20.17 2.56
C VAL A 420 32.16 -20.72 1.20
N ALA A 421 31.02 -20.25 0.68
CA ALA A 421 30.48 -20.70 -0.60
C ALA A 421 31.33 -20.26 -1.80
N LEU A 422 31.80 -19.01 -1.81
CA LEU A 422 32.64 -18.46 -2.87
C LEU A 422 33.64 -17.46 -2.27
N LYS A 423 34.92 -17.64 -2.57
CA LYS A 423 35.98 -16.67 -2.23
C LYS A 423 36.16 -15.68 -3.38
N PHE A 424 36.42 -14.41 -3.08
CA PHE A 424 36.80 -13.39 -4.06
C PHE A 424 38.32 -13.20 -4.03
N ASP A 425 39.02 -14.11 -4.71
CA ASP A 425 40.47 -14.31 -4.69
C ASP A 425 41.10 -14.33 -6.10
N SER A 426 40.33 -14.02 -7.13
CA SER A 426 40.82 -13.92 -8.51
C SER A 426 41.37 -12.52 -8.77
N PRO A 427 42.25 -12.29 -9.77
CA PRO A 427 42.82 -10.97 -10.00
C PRO A 427 41.81 -9.85 -10.36
N TRP A 428 40.57 -10.22 -10.72
CA TRP A 428 39.47 -9.32 -11.08
C TRP A 428 38.31 -9.33 -10.08
N ASP A 429 38.36 -10.17 -9.03
CA ASP A 429 37.42 -10.13 -7.92
C ASP A 429 38.17 -10.05 -6.58
N GLY A 430 37.72 -9.22 -5.64
CA GLY A 430 38.47 -9.01 -4.40
C GLY A 430 37.60 -8.47 -3.28
N ALA A 431 38.22 -7.77 -2.33
CA ALA A 431 37.56 -7.37 -1.09
C ALA A 431 36.37 -6.41 -1.27
N CYS A 432 36.21 -5.77 -2.42
CA CYS A 432 35.05 -4.94 -2.75
C CYS A 432 34.07 -5.62 -3.73
N SER A 433 34.17 -6.94 -3.91
CA SER A 433 33.19 -7.73 -4.63
C SER A 433 31.95 -8.02 -3.79
N HIS A 434 30.76 -7.83 -4.37
CA HIS A 434 29.46 -7.98 -3.70
C HIS A 434 28.32 -7.97 -4.74
N TYR A 435 27.07 -7.70 -4.33
CA TYR A 435 25.90 -7.66 -5.22
C TYR A 435 25.67 -8.96 -6.00
N GLY A 436 25.76 -10.09 -5.30
CA GLY A 436 25.44 -11.39 -5.87
C GLY A 436 23.95 -11.52 -6.17
N THR A 437 23.59 -11.87 -7.41
CA THR A 437 22.28 -12.41 -7.77
C THR A 437 22.44 -13.89 -8.08
N LEU A 438 21.59 -14.73 -7.48
CA LEU A 438 21.67 -16.18 -7.65
C LEU A 438 20.29 -16.77 -7.90
N PHE A 439 20.21 -17.74 -8.81
CA PHE A 439 18.98 -18.49 -9.09
C PHE A 439 19.31 -19.86 -9.69
N GLN A 440 18.38 -20.80 -9.54
CA GLN A 440 18.46 -22.10 -10.19
C GLN A 440 17.95 -22.00 -11.64
N ASP A 441 18.70 -22.58 -12.57
CA ASP A 441 18.39 -22.69 -13.99
C ASP A 441 18.62 -24.13 -14.45
N GLY A 442 17.55 -24.93 -14.44
CA GLY A 442 17.65 -26.36 -14.75
C GLY A 442 18.42 -27.11 -13.66
N ASP A 443 19.47 -27.81 -14.07
CA ASP A 443 20.38 -28.60 -13.25
C ASP A 443 21.51 -27.78 -12.60
N LYS A 444 21.60 -26.48 -12.90
CA LYS A 444 22.65 -25.59 -12.38
C LYS A 444 22.07 -24.46 -11.56
N PHE A 445 22.85 -24.04 -10.57
CA PHE A 445 22.71 -22.75 -9.90
C PHE A 445 23.67 -21.76 -10.55
N ARG A 446 23.16 -20.57 -10.86
CA ARG A 446 23.92 -19.48 -11.48
C ARG A 446 24.07 -18.35 -10.49
N MET A 447 25.26 -17.76 -10.43
CA MET A 447 25.55 -16.56 -9.63
C MET A 447 26.19 -15.51 -10.52
N TYR A 448 25.67 -14.29 -10.44
CA TYR A 448 26.24 -13.10 -11.07
C TYR A 448 26.62 -12.11 -9.99
N TYR A 449 27.82 -11.57 -10.03
CA TYR A 449 28.33 -10.71 -8.96
C TYR A 449 29.23 -9.59 -9.48
N ARG A 450 29.40 -8.51 -8.69
CA ARG A 450 30.42 -7.48 -8.97
C ARG A 450 31.80 -8.01 -8.63
N GLY A 451 32.71 -8.01 -9.59
CA GLY A 451 34.15 -8.08 -9.36
C GLY A 451 34.74 -6.68 -9.16
N LEU A 452 35.37 -6.43 -8.02
CA LEU A 452 36.16 -5.22 -7.79
C LEU A 452 37.32 -5.50 -6.81
N PRO A 453 38.55 -5.70 -7.32
CA PRO A 453 39.71 -5.85 -6.46
C PRO A 453 40.11 -4.51 -5.85
N VAL A 454 40.75 -4.56 -4.68
CA VAL A 454 41.43 -3.42 -4.07
C VAL A 454 42.92 -3.73 -3.97
N ASP A 455 43.75 -2.76 -4.32
CA ASP A 455 45.21 -2.84 -4.33
C ASP A 455 45.85 -2.17 -3.10
N PHE A 456 45.06 -1.87 -2.08
CA PHE A 456 45.49 -1.25 -0.83
C PHE A 456 45.05 -2.08 0.38
N PRO A 457 45.85 -2.07 1.48
CA PRO A 457 45.50 -2.81 2.69
C PRO A 457 44.25 -2.21 3.34
N LEU A 458 43.31 -3.06 3.75
CA LEU A 458 42.08 -2.65 4.44
C LEU A 458 42.24 -2.68 5.97
N GLU A 459 43.11 -3.54 6.48
CA GLU A 459 43.32 -3.70 7.92
C GLU A 459 43.90 -2.42 8.54
N GLY A 460 43.28 -1.97 9.65
CA GLY A 460 43.66 -0.74 10.34
C GLY A 460 43.34 0.56 9.60
N MET A 461 42.68 0.52 8.44
CA MET A 461 42.37 1.71 7.66
C MET A 461 41.20 2.50 8.26
N SER A 462 41.36 3.82 8.38
CA SER A 462 40.25 4.69 8.79
C SER A 462 39.17 4.77 7.71
N TYR A 463 37.92 5.01 8.12
CA TYR A 463 36.80 5.20 7.19
C TYR A 463 37.06 6.33 6.18
N GLY A 464 37.66 7.44 6.62
CA GLY A 464 37.98 8.58 5.76
C GLY A 464 39.01 8.25 4.69
N ASP A 465 40.06 7.50 5.06
CA ASP A 465 41.12 7.13 4.12
C ASP A 465 40.68 6.05 3.14
N PHE A 466 39.82 5.12 3.59
CA PHE A 466 39.14 4.18 2.71
C PHE A 466 38.40 4.93 1.59
N TRP A 467 37.55 5.90 1.94
CA TRP A 467 36.77 6.63 0.93
C TRP A 467 37.61 7.48 -0.01
N LYS A 468 38.75 8.02 0.44
CA LYS A 468 39.69 8.73 -0.44
C LYS A 468 40.27 7.78 -1.49
N LYS A 469 40.70 6.58 -1.09
CA LYS A 469 41.26 5.58 -2.03
C LYS A 469 40.17 4.93 -2.90
N TYR A 470 39.02 4.60 -2.31
CA TYR A 470 37.89 3.96 -3.00
C TYR A 470 37.38 4.80 -4.18
N LYS A 471 37.37 6.14 -4.05
CA LYS A 471 37.02 7.03 -5.16
C LYS A 471 37.88 6.81 -6.41
N GLY A 472 39.15 6.42 -6.25
CA GLY A 472 40.07 6.14 -7.36
C GLY A 472 39.83 4.81 -8.09
N ILE A 473 38.97 3.94 -7.54
CA ILE A 473 38.61 2.65 -8.16
C ILE A 473 37.12 2.56 -8.54
N LEU A 474 36.34 3.61 -8.29
CA LEU A 474 34.96 3.73 -8.80
C LEU A 474 34.95 3.59 -10.33
N GLY A 475 34.00 2.83 -10.86
CA GLY A 475 33.94 2.55 -12.29
C GLY A 475 35.05 1.64 -12.81
N LYS A 476 35.75 0.88 -11.96
CA LYS A 476 36.62 -0.25 -12.37
C LYS A 476 35.96 -1.62 -12.18
N ALA A 477 34.72 -1.64 -11.70
CA ALA A 477 33.97 -2.87 -11.47
C ALA A 477 33.70 -3.62 -12.77
N VAL A 478 33.70 -4.94 -12.69
CA VAL A 478 33.27 -5.86 -13.75
C VAL A 478 32.10 -6.72 -13.24
N ALA A 479 31.28 -7.25 -14.14
CA ALA A 479 30.29 -8.28 -13.77
C ALA A 479 30.87 -9.65 -14.08
N CYS A 480 30.83 -10.54 -13.07
CA CYS A 480 31.39 -11.88 -13.11
C CYS A 480 30.31 -12.94 -12.95
N TYR A 481 30.64 -14.18 -13.30
CA TYR A 481 29.73 -15.33 -13.24
C TYR A 481 30.36 -16.51 -12.50
N ALA A 482 29.58 -17.17 -11.67
CA ALA A 482 29.93 -18.46 -11.06
C ALA A 482 28.76 -19.43 -11.22
N GLU A 483 29.06 -20.73 -11.22
CA GLU A 483 28.05 -21.78 -11.30
C GLU A 483 28.29 -22.89 -10.30
N SER A 484 27.22 -23.62 -9.98
CA SER A 484 27.23 -24.74 -9.05
C SER A 484 26.17 -25.76 -9.47
N THR A 485 26.39 -27.04 -9.16
CA THR A 485 25.40 -28.12 -9.39
C THR A 485 24.58 -28.45 -8.14
N ASP A 486 25.05 -28.02 -6.96
CA ASP A 486 24.44 -28.33 -5.66
C ASP A 486 24.06 -27.08 -4.84
N GLY A 487 24.46 -25.90 -5.32
CA GLY A 487 24.26 -24.61 -4.66
C GLY A 487 25.19 -24.37 -3.45
N VAL A 488 26.10 -25.31 -3.15
CA VAL A 488 27.03 -25.28 -2.02
C VAL A 488 28.46 -25.06 -2.51
N HIS A 489 28.89 -25.82 -3.53
CA HIS A 489 30.23 -25.73 -4.12
C HIS A 489 30.17 -24.94 -5.43
N TRP A 490 30.89 -23.84 -5.48
CA TRP A 490 30.84 -22.91 -6.61
C TRP A 490 32.14 -22.88 -7.39
N GLU A 491 32.00 -22.86 -8.72
CA GLU A 491 33.10 -22.75 -9.66
C GLU A 491 33.01 -21.43 -10.43
N LYS A 492 34.18 -20.83 -10.69
CA LYS A 492 34.32 -19.65 -11.58
C LYS A 492 34.82 -20.16 -12.94
N PRO A 493 33.95 -20.45 -13.91
CA PRO A 493 34.38 -21.04 -15.17
C PRO A 493 35.23 -20.05 -15.97
N ASN A 494 36.24 -20.55 -16.68
CA ASN A 494 36.96 -19.77 -17.66
C ASN A 494 36.05 -19.55 -18.89
N LEU A 495 35.48 -18.35 -19.01
CA LEU A 495 34.57 -17.98 -20.09
C LEU A 495 35.29 -17.36 -21.29
N GLY A 496 36.46 -16.74 -21.10
CA GLY A 496 37.22 -16.16 -22.20
C GLY A 496 36.59 -14.92 -22.86
N LEU A 497 35.50 -14.38 -22.31
CA LEU A 497 34.69 -13.34 -22.99
C LEU A 497 35.32 -11.95 -22.91
N PHE A 498 35.94 -11.63 -21.76
CA PHE A 498 36.59 -10.33 -21.54
C PHE A 498 37.93 -10.52 -20.83
N ALA A 499 38.93 -9.79 -21.30
CA ALA A 499 40.19 -9.68 -20.58
C ALA A 499 40.02 -8.74 -19.37
N HIS A 500 40.62 -9.07 -18.24
CA HIS A 500 40.69 -8.13 -17.12
C HIS A 500 41.69 -7.01 -17.45
N GLU A 501 41.22 -5.76 -17.41
CA GLU A 501 41.95 -4.58 -17.88
C GLU A 501 43.33 -4.44 -17.22
N SER A 502 43.42 -4.62 -15.90
CA SER A 502 44.68 -4.42 -15.17
C SER A 502 45.70 -5.54 -15.36
N THR A 503 45.25 -6.78 -15.60
CA THR A 503 46.15 -7.95 -15.67
C THR A 503 46.34 -8.51 -17.08
N GLY A 504 45.51 -8.12 -18.05
CA GLY A 504 45.50 -8.66 -19.41
C GLY A 504 45.03 -10.13 -19.55
N ARG A 505 44.88 -10.86 -18.43
CA ARG A 505 44.35 -12.22 -18.36
C ARG A 505 43.01 -12.33 -19.09
N LYS A 506 42.89 -13.33 -19.98
CA LYS A 506 41.66 -13.64 -20.73
C LYS A 506 40.90 -14.83 -20.16
N ASP A 507 41.58 -15.65 -19.38
CA ASP A 507 41.05 -16.81 -18.66
C ASP A 507 40.21 -16.37 -17.46
N THR A 508 39.14 -15.62 -17.74
CA THR A 508 38.29 -14.96 -16.74
C THR A 508 36.86 -15.48 -16.82
N ASN A 509 36.13 -15.30 -15.72
CA ASN A 509 34.67 -15.51 -15.66
C ASN A 509 33.89 -14.18 -15.83
N ILE A 510 34.50 -13.17 -16.45
CA ILE A 510 33.88 -11.86 -16.66
C ILE A 510 32.86 -11.96 -17.80
N ILE A 511 31.64 -11.46 -17.56
CA ILE A 511 30.51 -11.47 -18.51
C ILE A 511 30.14 -10.09 -19.05
N LEU A 512 30.55 -9.02 -18.36
CA LEU A 512 30.33 -7.65 -18.80
C LEU A 512 31.38 -6.72 -18.20
N THR A 513 31.82 -5.75 -18.99
CA THR A 513 32.70 -4.67 -18.55
C THR A 513 32.09 -3.32 -18.89
N LYS A 514 32.63 -2.27 -18.29
CA LYS A 514 32.27 -0.88 -18.59
C LYS A 514 32.61 -0.53 -20.04
N THR A 515 31.96 0.51 -20.56
CA THR A 515 32.40 1.16 -21.79
C THR A 515 32.50 2.66 -21.58
N LYS A 516 33.03 3.39 -22.56
CA LYS A 516 33.01 4.87 -22.54
C LYS A 516 31.59 5.43 -22.43
N LYS A 517 30.59 4.77 -23.05
CA LYS A 517 29.19 5.21 -23.02
C LYS A 517 28.51 4.90 -21.69
N TRP A 518 28.81 3.74 -21.09
CA TRP A 518 28.25 3.29 -19.83
C TRP A 518 29.34 2.86 -18.84
N PRO A 519 29.96 3.80 -18.12
CA PRO A 519 31.15 3.54 -17.32
C PRO A 519 30.89 2.75 -16.04
N ASN A 520 29.63 2.56 -15.63
CA ASN A 520 29.26 2.08 -14.29
C ASN A 520 28.15 1.02 -14.26
N VAL A 521 27.70 0.50 -15.40
CA VAL A 521 26.61 -0.51 -15.48
C VAL A 521 26.94 -1.82 -14.76
N THR A 522 28.21 -2.11 -14.56
CA THR A 522 28.71 -3.29 -13.84
C THR A 522 28.77 -3.11 -12.33
N ASP A 523 28.56 -1.89 -11.80
CA ASP A 523 28.66 -1.62 -10.37
C ASP A 523 27.65 -2.39 -9.53
N ASN A 524 26.46 -2.66 -10.07
CA ASN A 524 25.37 -3.32 -9.37
C ASN A 524 24.47 -4.11 -10.32
N LEU A 525 25.06 -4.73 -11.36
CA LEU A 525 24.32 -5.47 -12.38
C LEU A 525 23.44 -6.55 -11.72
N VAL A 526 22.14 -6.50 -11.99
CA VAL A 526 21.17 -7.48 -11.51
C VAL A 526 20.72 -8.32 -12.68
N VAL A 527 20.94 -9.63 -12.60
CA VAL A 527 20.53 -10.58 -13.63
C VAL A 527 19.33 -11.39 -13.14
N PHE A 528 18.34 -11.58 -14.01
CA PHE A 528 17.24 -12.51 -13.78
C PHE A 528 16.92 -13.31 -15.05
N LYS A 529 16.43 -14.54 -14.84
CA LYS A 529 15.80 -15.34 -15.88
C LYS A 529 14.36 -14.87 -16.03
N ASP A 530 13.97 -14.50 -17.24
CA ASP A 530 12.65 -13.94 -17.47
C ASP A 530 11.58 -15.05 -17.48
N ALA A 531 10.62 -14.93 -16.57
CA ALA A 531 9.49 -15.85 -16.43
C ALA A 531 8.27 -15.43 -17.26
N ASN A 532 8.35 -14.33 -18.02
CA ASN A 532 7.28 -13.92 -18.93
C ASN A 532 7.03 -15.03 -19.97
N PRO A 533 5.79 -15.58 -20.07
CA PRO A 533 5.48 -16.65 -21.02
C PRO A 533 5.67 -16.22 -22.48
N ASN A 534 5.64 -14.91 -22.75
CA ASN A 534 5.85 -14.31 -24.06
C ASN A 534 7.30 -13.82 -24.26
N CYS A 535 8.24 -14.19 -23.39
CA CYS A 535 9.63 -13.78 -23.51
C CYS A 535 10.25 -14.37 -24.79
N PRO A 536 10.82 -13.53 -25.68
CA PRO A 536 11.48 -14.04 -26.88
C PRO A 536 12.74 -14.84 -26.50
N PRO A 537 13.09 -15.91 -27.24
CA PRO A 537 14.22 -16.77 -26.91
C PRO A 537 15.57 -16.05 -26.81
N ASP A 538 15.76 -14.96 -27.57
CA ASP A 538 16.98 -14.15 -27.57
C ASP A 538 17.10 -13.20 -26.35
N ALA A 539 16.05 -13.12 -25.52
CA ALA A 539 16.01 -12.30 -24.31
C ALA A 539 15.61 -13.10 -23.06
N ARG A 540 15.86 -14.42 -23.07
CA ARG A 540 15.57 -15.36 -21.97
C ARG A 540 16.15 -14.88 -20.62
N TYR A 541 17.27 -14.18 -20.66
CA TYR A 541 17.85 -13.50 -19.53
C TYR A 541 17.82 -11.99 -19.76
N LYS A 542 17.57 -11.25 -18.69
CA LYS A 542 17.60 -9.80 -18.68
C LYS A 542 18.44 -9.32 -17.52
N ALA A 543 18.99 -8.12 -17.67
CA ALA A 543 19.76 -7.50 -16.61
C ALA A 543 19.55 -5.98 -16.56
N LEU A 544 19.65 -5.42 -15.35
CA LEU A 544 19.71 -3.97 -15.12
C LEU A 544 21.04 -3.59 -14.51
N GLY A 545 21.66 -2.55 -15.05
CA GLY A 545 22.88 -1.95 -14.50
C GLY A 545 22.69 -0.45 -14.29
N ARG A 546 23.11 0.06 -13.13
CA ARG A 546 23.07 1.49 -12.82
C ARG A 546 23.93 2.28 -13.79
N HIS A 547 23.42 3.41 -14.24
CA HIS A 547 24.09 4.32 -15.15
C HIS A 547 24.00 5.76 -14.65
N PHE A 548 25.14 6.44 -14.53
CA PHE A 548 25.19 7.86 -14.20
C PHE A 548 24.99 8.68 -15.47
N ILE A 549 24.01 9.57 -15.47
CA ILE A 549 23.67 10.41 -16.63
C ILE A 549 24.31 11.80 -16.49
N ALA A 550 24.29 12.37 -15.29
CA ALA A 550 24.84 13.68 -14.94
C ALA A 550 25.13 13.74 -13.42
N PRO A 551 25.79 14.78 -12.88
CA PRO A 551 25.97 14.94 -11.44
C PRO A 551 24.62 14.83 -10.70
N TRP A 552 24.51 13.85 -9.81
CA TRP A 552 23.28 13.55 -9.06
C TRP A 552 22.05 13.20 -9.93
N HIS A 553 22.22 12.75 -11.18
CA HIS A 553 21.19 12.10 -11.98
C HIS A 553 21.60 10.66 -12.33
N VAL A 554 20.71 9.70 -12.08
CA VAL A 554 20.93 8.26 -12.32
C VAL A 554 19.77 7.62 -13.07
N GLY A 555 20.05 6.52 -13.77
CA GLY A 555 19.04 5.65 -14.35
C GLY A 555 19.56 4.21 -14.42
N ASN A 556 18.73 3.27 -14.84
CA ASN A 556 19.17 1.90 -15.13
C ASN A 556 19.17 1.66 -16.64
N LEU A 557 20.24 1.04 -17.15
CA LEU A 557 20.28 0.51 -18.51
C LEU A 557 19.90 -0.97 -18.49
N ALA A 558 19.15 -1.39 -19.51
CA ALA A 558 18.66 -2.75 -19.63
C ALA A 558 19.41 -3.54 -20.70
N PHE A 559 19.73 -4.78 -20.35
CA PHE A 559 20.43 -5.74 -21.21
C PHE A 559 19.58 -7.00 -21.38
N ARG A 560 19.80 -7.69 -22.49
CA ARG A 560 19.23 -9.00 -22.80
C ARG A 560 20.30 -9.99 -23.20
N SER A 561 20.03 -11.26 -22.96
CA SER A 561 20.88 -12.37 -23.35
C SER A 561 20.05 -13.63 -23.58
N SER A 562 20.45 -14.46 -24.53
CA SER A 562 19.87 -15.80 -24.76
C SER A 562 20.47 -16.86 -23.83
N ASP A 563 21.74 -16.70 -23.45
CA ASP A 563 22.53 -17.67 -22.68
C ASP A 563 22.87 -17.21 -21.26
N GLY A 564 22.58 -15.94 -20.94
CA GLY A 564 22.87 -15.33 -19.64
C GLY A 564 24.34 -14.96 -19.46
N LEU A 565 25.18 -15.08 -20.50
CA LEU A 565 26.62 -14.81 -20.46
C LEU A 565 27.02 -13.72 -21.44
N ARG A 566 26.38 -13.67 -22.62
CA ARG A 566 26.63 -12.68 -23.68
C ARG A 566 25.52 -11.65 -23.72
N TRP A 567 25.85 -10.45 -23.27
CA TRP A 567 24.86 -9.39 -23.05
C TRP A 567 24.83 -8.39 -24.19
N LYS A 568 23.61 -8.04 -24.62
CA LYS A 568 23.34 -6.95 -25.57
C LYS A 568 22.47 -5.91 -24.90
N LEU A 569 22.75 -4.64 -25.13
CA LEU A 569 21.90 -3.56 -24.69
C LEU A 569 20.53 -3.65 -25.38
N ILE A 570 19.46 -3.41 -24.63
CA ILE A 570 18.09 -3.33 -25.19
C ILE A 570 17.88 -1.96 -25.84
N GLN A 571 18.27 -0.88 -25.17
CA GLN A 571 18.15 0.50 -25.64
C GLN A 571 19.21 1.41 -25.03
N GLU A 572 19.65 2.45 -25.76
CA GLU A 572 20.66 3.41 -25.28
C GLU A 572 20.14 4.34 -24.18
N LYS A 573 18.85 4.70 -24.24
CA LYS A 573 18.21 5.51 -23.19
C LYS A 573 17.96 4.65 -21.95
N PRO A 574 18.25 5.13 -20.73
CA PRO A 574 17.84 4.45 -19.51
C PRO A 574 16.35 4.11 -19.49
N ILE A 575 15.98 2.98 -18.90
CA ILE A 575 14.56 2.55 -18.81
C ILE A 575 13.72 3.52 -17.96
N TYR A 576 14.37 4.24 -17.05
CA TYR A 576 13.86 5.43 -16.37
C TYR A 576 15.03 6.30 -15.90
N GLU A 577 14.74 7.55 -15.56
CA GLU A 577 15.71 8.54 -15.09
C GLU A 577 15.19 9.16 -13.79
N ASP A 578 16.06 9.30 -12.77
CA ASP A 578 15.76 10.02 -11.54
C ASP A 578 16.72 11.22 -11.39
N ARG A 579 16.12 12.40 -11.18
CA ARG A 579 16.82 13.67 -10.99
C ARG A 579 17.11 13.94 -9.51
N GLY A 580 17.79 13.00 -8.85
CA GLY A 580 18.14 13.08 -7.43
C GLY A 580 19.28 12.15 -7.02
N HIS A 581 19.77 12.29 -5.78
CA HIS A 581 20.73 11.34 -5.20
C HIS A 581 20.02 9.99 -4.98
N VAL A 582 20.17 9.02 -5.90
CA VAL A 582 19.41 7.76 -5.85
C VAL A 582 20.23 6.54 -6.28
N PHE A 583 19.84 5.36 -5.82
CA PHE A 583 20.45 4.03 -5.99
C PHE A 583 21.71 3.78 -5.15
N ASP A 584 21.52 3.73 -3.84
CA ASP A 584 22.51 3.23 -2.88
C ASP A 584 22.42 1.71 -2.64
N ALA A 585 21.73 0.98 -3.52
CA ALA A 585 21.44 -0.45 -3.41
C ALA A 585 21.65 -1.20 -4.74
N GLN A 586 21.51 -2.52 -4.67
CA GLN A 586 21.28 -3.38 -5.83
C GLN A 586 19.82 -3.25 -6.26
N ASN A 587 19.61 -2.82 -7.51
CA ASN A 587 18.30 -2.48 -8.07
C ASN A 587 17.62 -3.74 -8.61
N VAL A 588 16.87 -4.45 -7.75
CA VAL A 588 16.36 -5.80 -8.02
C VAL A 588 15.18 -5.73 -8.99
N VAL A 589 15.24 -6.49 -10.08
CA VAL A 589 14.20 -6.54 -11.11
C VAL A 589 13.79 -7.97 -11.43
N PHE A 590 12.51 -8.18 -11.72
CA PHE A 590 11.98 -9.45 -12.19
C PHE A 590 10.65 -9.26 -12.93
N TRP A 591 10.20 -10.31 -13.63
CA TRP A 591 8.84 -10.40 -14.14
C TRP A 591 7.89 -10.84 -13.01
N ASP A 592 6.88 -10.04 -12.69
CA ASP A 592 5.82 -10.39 -11.75
C ASP A 592 4.70 -11.13 -12.48
N PRO A 593 4.54 -12.46 -12.29
CA PRO A 593 3.53 -13.24 -12.99
C PRO A 593 2.11 -12.96 -12.48
N LEU A 594 1.93 -12.35 -11.31
CA LEU A 594 0.60 -12.03 -10.77
C LEU A 594 0.08 -10.70 -11.34
N ARG A 595 0.98 -9.74 -11.55
CA ARG A 595 0.64 -8.42 -12.11
C ARG A 595 0.83 -8.34 -13.63
N GLU A 596 1.51 -9.33 -14.21
CA GLU A 596 1.87 -9.39 -15.64
C GLU A 596 2.69 -8.18 -16.10
N LEU A 597 3.68 -7.79 -15.30
CA LEU A 597 4.54 -6.64 -15.58
C LEU A 597 5.93 -6.81 -14.96
N TYR A 598 6.93 -6.12 -15.52
CA TYR A 598 8.27 -6.08 -14.92
C TYR A 598 8.26 -5.12 -13.74
N VAL A 599 8.74 -5.58 -12.58
CA VAL A 599 8.82 -4.81 -11.35
C VAL A 599 10.29 -4.65 -10.97
N GLU A 600 10.66 -3.44 -10.59
CA GLU A 600 12.00 -3.10 -10.09
C GLU A 600 11.88 -2.44 -8.72
N TYR A 601 12.71 -2.88 -7.77
CA TYR A 601 12.85 -2.33 -6.43
C TYR A 601 14.23 -1.71 -6.29
N HIS A 602 14.28 -0.42 -6.02
CA HIS A 602 15.50 0.31 -5.65
C HIS A 602 15.32 0.98 -4.30
N ARG A 603 16.34 1.71 -3.83
CA ARG A 603 16.21 2.60 -2.67
C ARG A 603 16.45 4.04 -3.04
N LYS A 604 15.65 4.92 -2.44
CA LYS A 604 15.74 6.38 -2.61
C LYS A 604 15.84 7.11 -1.28
N TYR A 605 16.54 8.24 -1.30
CA TYR A 605 16.56 9.19 -0.19
C TYR A 605 15.30 10.07 -0.25
N ARG A 606 14.51 10.10 0.84
CA ARG A 606 13.40 11.04 1.02
C ARG A 606 13.90 12.33 1.65
N LYS A 607 13.73 13.50 1.01
CA LYS A 607 14.10 14.78 1.63
C LYS A 607 13.20 15.07 2.84
N GLU A 608 13.80 15.35 4.00
CA GLU A 608 13.10 15.83 5.20
C GLU A 608 13.65 17.21 5.62
N PRO A 609 12.80 18.16 6.04
CA PRO A 609 13.25 19.47 6.54
C PRO A 609 14.10 19.32 7.82
N GLY A 610 15.27 19.95 7.85
CA GLY A 610 16.10 20.06 9.06
C GLY A 610 17.14 18.95 9.27
N HIS A 611 17.20 17.92 8.42
CA HIS A 611 18.24 16.88 8.54
C HIS A 611 19.49 17.27 7.73
N PRO A 612 20.65 17.48 8.36
CA PRO A 612 21.84 18.05 7.69
C PRO A 612 22.47 17.12 6.64
N MET A 613 22.08 15.83 6.65
CA MET A 613 22.39 14.86 5.60
C MET A 613 21.08 14.19 5.17
N ASN A 614 20.55 14.58 4.00
CA ASN A 614 19.52 13.92 3.18
C ASN A 614 18.97 12.57 3.71
N GLY A 615 17.88 12.61 4.48
CA GLY A 615 16.73 11.71 4.33
C GLY A 615 16.72 10.30 4.91
N LEU A 616 15.54 9.86 5.35
CA LEU A 616 15.18 8.44 5.48
C LEU A 616 15.33 7.72 4.12
N ARG A 617 15.91 6.53 4.14
CA ARG A 617 15.95 5.63 2.96
C ARG A 617 14.61 4.90 2.86
N ASP A 618 14.01 4.92 1.68
CA ASP A 618 12.76 4.24 1.36
C ASP A 618 12.95 3.33 0.12
N VAL A 619 12.10 2.31 -0.05
CA VAL A 619 12.12 1.36 -1.19
C VAL A 619 11.14 1.80 -2.26
#